data_AF-A0A944WRY0-F1
#
_entry.id   AF-A0A944WRY0-F1
#
_cell.length_a   1.000
_cell.length_b   1.000
_cell.length_c   1.000
_cell.angle_alpha   90.00
_cell.angle_beta   90.00
_cell.angle_gamma   90.00
#
_symmetry.space_group_name_H-M   'P 1'
#
loop_
_entity.id
_entity.type
_entity.pdbx_description
1 polymer ?
#
loop_
_entity_poly.entity_id
_entity_poly.type
_entity_poly.pdbx_seq_one_letter_code
_entity_poly.pdbx_strand_id
1 'polypeptide(L)' 'MPLEMREICEKCETPLGHEAQACICSYECTFCVPCTVDMNNICPNCGGELLARPKRKPQTANV' A
#
# COMPACT_ATOMS: atom_id res chain seq x y z
N MET A 1 1.91 -16.67 -5.42
CA MET A 1 1.61 -16.20 -4.06
C MET A 1 0.79 -14.91 -4.17
N PRO A 2 -0.25 -14.72 -3.36
CA PRO A 2 -1.04 -13.48 -3.38
C PRO A 2 -0.30 -12.36 -2.66
N LEU A 3 -0.53 -11.12 -3.08
CA LEU A 3 -0.01 -9.91 -2.44
C LEU A 3 -0.43 -9.85 -0.96
N GLU A 4 0.54 -9.74 -0.05
CA GLU A 4 0.27 -9.53 1.37
C GLU A 4 -0.13 -8.07 1.59
N MET A 5 -1.43 -7.82 1.66
CA MET A 5 -2.04 -6.50 1.79
C MET A 5 -1.76 -5.89 3.18
N ARG A 6 -0.51 -5.43 3.43
CA ARG A 6 -0.07 -4.91 4.72
C ARG A 6 -0.98 -3.80 5.23
N GLU A 7 -1.36 -3.88 6.49
CA GLU A 7 -2.35 -2.99 7.11
C GLU A 7 -1.72 -1.81 7.86
N ILE A 8 -0.42 -1.58 7.71
CA ILE A 8 0.31 -0.54 8.45
C ILE A 8 1.30 0.14 7.50
N CYS A 9 1.40 1.47 7.59
CA CYS A 9 2.43 2.24 6.89
C CYS A 9 3.81 1.95 7.51
N GLU A 10 4.78 1.53 6.70
CA GLU A 10 6.14 1.20 7.20
C GLU A 10 6.96 2.43 7.66
N LYS A 11 6.52 3.67 7.36
CA LYS A 11 7.21 4.90 7.78
C LYS A 11 6.62 5.53 9.05
N CYS A 12 5.29 5.60 9.14
CA CYS A 12 4.60 6.35 10.20
C CYS A 12 3.62 5.50 11.01
N GLU A 13 3.60 4.19 10.78
CA GLU A 13 2.80 3.19 11.52
C GLU A 13 1.29 3.44 11.51
N THR A 14 0.82 4.32 10.63
CA THR A 14 -0.60 4.60 10.48
C THR A 14 -1.32 3.37 9.93
N PRO A 15 -2.49 3.01 10.49
CA PRO A 15 -3.28 1.89 9.98
C PRO A 15 -3.79 2.16 8.55
N LEU A 16 -3.54 1.18 7.67
CA LEU A 16 -3.89 1.14 6.25
C LEU A 16 -4.80 -0.06 5.99
N GLY A 17 -6.04 0.03 6.49
CA GLY A 17 -7.05 -1.01 6.33
C GLY A 17 -7.26 -1.41 4.86
N HIS A 18 -7.98 -2.52 4.64
CA HIS A 18 -8.20 -3.08 3.30
C HIS A 18 -8.75 -2.11 2.24
N GLU A 19 -9.52 -1.09 2.67
CA GLU A 19 -10.11 -0.08 1.79
C GLU A 19 -9.36 1.26 1.78
N ALA A 20 -8.34 1.40 2.63
CA ALA A 20 -7.56 2.63 2.75
C ALA A 20 -6.76 2.91 1.47
N GLN A 21 -6.56 4.20 1.17
CA GLN A 21 -5.65 4.60 0.13
C GLN A 21 -4.21 4.42 0.63
N ALA A 22 -3.52 3.45 0.03
CA ALA A 22 -2.15 3.11 0.32
C ALA A 22 -1.38 2.97 -1.01
N CYS A 23 -0.07 3.11 -0.95
CA CYS A 23 0.84 2.87 -2.05
C CYS A 23 1.75 1.69 -1.74
N ILE A 24 2.15 0.96 -2.78
CA ILE A 24 2.96 -0.25 -2.68
C ILE A 24 4.03 -0.27 -3.78
N CYS A 25 5.19 -0.84 -3.49
CA CYS A 25 6.25 -1.11 -4.48
C CYS A 25 6.25 -2.60 -4.92
N SER A 26 7.11 -2.96 -5.88
CA SER A 26 7.25 -4.35 -6.36
C SER A 26 7.74 -5.35 -5.30
N TYR A 27 8.34 -4.86 -4.21
CA TYR A 27 8.77 -5.66 -3.06
C TYR A 27 7.76 -5.64 -1.91
N GLU A 28 6.53 -5.20 -2.20
CA GLU A 28 5.39 -5.18 -1.28
C GLU A 28 5.55 -4.24 -0.07
N CYS A 29 6.53 -3.32 -0.10
CA CYS A 29 6.61 -2.26 0.92
C CYS A 29 5.38 -1.36 0.83
N THR A 30 4.69 -1.12 1.95
CA THR A 30 3.41 -0.40 1.97
C THR A 30 3.51 0.92 2.73
N PHE A 31 3.04 2.00 2.11
CA PHE A 31 3.06 3.35 2.67
C PHE A 31 1.71 4.06 2.51
N CYS A 32 1.41 4.99 3.41
CA CYS A 32 0.25 5.86 3.26
C CYS A 32 0.51 6.94 2.20
N VAL A 33 -0.55 7.47 1.58
CA VAL A 33 -0.44 8.51 0.54
C VAL A 33 0.40 9.71 1.00
N PRO A 34 0.23 10.27 2.22
CA PRO A 34 1.08 11.36 2.69
C PRO A 34 2.58 11.02 2.67
N CYS A 35 2.94 9.85 3.21
CA CYS A 35 4.34 9.41 3.21
C CYS A 35 4.89 9.21 1.80
N THR A 36 4.09 8.65 0.90
CA THR A 36 4.48 8.47 -0.51
C THR A 36 4.73 9.81 -1.20
N VAL A 37 3.89 10.82 -0.94
CA VAL A 37 4.07 12.18 -1.47
C VAL A 37 5.35 12.82 -0.91
N ASP A 38 5.59 12.73 0.41
CA ASP A 38 6.81 13.24 1.05
C ASP A 38 8.09 12.58 0.50
N MET A 39 7.96 11.36 -0.02
CA MET A 39 9.06 10.57 -0.56
C MET A 39 9.10 10.61 -2.10
N ASN A 40 8.39 11.55 -2.73
CA ASN A 40 8.37 11.73 -4.18
C ASN A 40 7.98 10.47 -4.97
N ASN A 41 7.11 9.62 -4.41
CA ASN A 41 6.72 8.31 -4.95
C ASN A 41 7.89 7.33 -5.11
N ILE A 42 8.97 7.48 -4.33
CA ILE A 42 10.10 6.55 -4.29
C ILE A 42 10.10 5.80 -2.95
N CYS A 43 10.20 4.48 -3.01
CA CYS A 43 10.30 3.64 -1.84
C CYS A 43 11.67 3.85 -1.16
N PRO A 44 11.74 4.07 0.16
CA PRO A 44 12.99 4.35 0.84
C PRO A 44 13.76 3.06 1.16
N ASN A 45 13.06 1.91 1.13
CA ASN A 45 13.59 0.60 1.45
C ASN A 45 14.18 -0.09 0.22
N CYS A 46 13.58 0.09 -0.96
CA CYS A 46 14.04 -0.58 -2.19
C CYS A 46 14.45 0.37 -3.33
N GLY A 47 14.18 1.68 -3.23
CA GLY A 47 14.47 2.65 -4.29
C GLY A 47 13.56 2.57 -5.52
N GLY A 48 12.57 1.66 -5.53
CA GLY A 48 11.59 1.53 -6.61
C GLY A 48 10.45 2.53 -6.52
N GLU A 49 9.60 2.57 -7.55
CA GLU A 49 8.40 3.40 -7.56
C GLU A 49 7.33 2.90 -6.58
N LEU A 50 6.60 3.85 -5.99
CA LEU A 50 5.43 3.61 -5.16
C LEU A 50 4.19 3.95 -5.98
N LEU A 51 3.36 2.92 -6.23
CA LEU A 51 2.12 3.06 -6.98
C LEU A 51 0.91 2.77 -6.09
N ALA A 52 -0.28 3.21 -6.47
CA ALA A 52 -1.49 2.94 -5.70
C ALA A 52 -1.70 1.42 -5.51
N ARG A 53 -1.85 1.00 -4.26
CA ARG A 53 -2.13 -0.38 -3.88
C ARG A 53 -3.47 -0.82 -4.50
N PRO A 54 -3.53 -1.96 -5.21
CA PRO A 54 -4.78 -2.47 -5.75
C PRO A 54 -5.82 -2.69 -4.64
N LYS A 55 -7.06 -2.26 -4.86
CA LYS A 55 -8.17 -2.57 -3.95
C LYS A 55 -8.60 -4.02 -4.14
N ARG A 56 -8.85 -4.74 -3.04
CA ARG A 56 -9.52 -6.05 -3.14
C ARG A 56 -10.92 -5.80 -3.71
N LYS A 57 -11.36 -6.64 -4.65
CA LYS A 57 -12.77 -6.61 -5.05
C LYS A 57 -13.61 -6.83 -3.80
N PRO A 58 -14.68 -6.05 -3.58
CA PRO A 58 -15.66 -6.42 -2.57
C PRO A 58 -16.15 -7.83 -2.93
N GLN A 59 -16.13 -8.73 -1.96
CA GLN A 59 -16.78 -10.03 -2.12
C GLN A 59 -18.29 -9.77 -2.14
N THR A 60 -18.84 -9.39 -3.29
CA THR A 60 -20.27 -9.59 -3.53
C THR A 60 -20.51 -11.09 -3.45
N ALA A 61 -21.02 -11.53 -2.30
CA ALA A 61 -21.59 -12.85 -2.15
C ALA A 61 -22.67 -12.98 -3.23
N ASN A 62 -22.45 -13.87 -4.20
CA ASN A 62 -23.51 -14.29 -5.10
C ASN A 62 -24.60 -14.93 -4.24
N VAL A 63 -25.74 -14.24 -4.13
CA VAL A 63 -27.01 -14.79 -3.65
C VAL A 63 -27.59 -15.70 -4.72
#